data_AF-A0A946RZJ4-F1
#
_entry.id   AF-A0A946RZJ4-F1
#
_cell.length_a   1.000
_cell.length_b   1.000
_cell.length_c   1.000
_cell.angle_alpha   90.00
_cell.angle_beta   90.00
_cell.angle_gamma   90.00
#
_symmetry.space_group_name_H-M   'P 1'
#
loop_
_entity.id
_entity.type
_entity.pdbx_description
1 polymer ?
#
loop_
_entity_poly.entity_id
_entity_poly.type
_entity_poly.pdbx_seq_one_letter_code
_entity_poly.pdbx_strand_id
1 'polypeptide(L)'
;MKKRHYIFPVLVLCLFLILLFPAKGNAQGLEPVVRAVLFFSPSCSHCHEIIQEYFPALFEEFDKQLEIVRIDISEPIGEKLYFSAVQSFAISDDRLGVPTLIIGNNVLVGSLEIPNQFKELVEQTLAEGGVDWPNIPGLDEILKPVSDQEASTAIIETPPPSDLSADTDVAQSITPFVTIIPTIISQDSVSSILRPELALTNEEDFDWLTRFSRDRAGNTLGIFTLIAMLVSFPGAIVLYRKNDGMSFNSNWSWLIPFFCLIGLGIASYLSYVEMTFVAAICGPIGDCNAVQQSEYARLFDIIPIGILGVIGYIAILFSWVFLHYANTVLANSAAVSLLVVTSIGTLFSIYLTFLELFVIGAICIWCITSAILMTVLMLLSIYPAKFVLLNSSFKGK
;
A
#
# COMPACT_ATOMS: atom_id res chain seq x y z
N MET A 1 38.13 -74.47 22.51
CA MET A 1 37.58 -74.10 21.18
C MET A 1 36.06 -74.26 21.19
N LYS A 2 35.27 -73.26 21.62
CA LYS A 2 33.80 -73.40 21.77
C LYS A 2 32.99 -72.09 21.58
N LYS A 3 33.54 -71.08 20.88
CA LYS A 3 32.88 -69.77 20.69
C LYS A 3 32.24 -69.53 19.31
N ARG A 4 32.34 -70.47 18.37
CA ARG A 4 31.93 -70.24 16.96
C ARG A 4 30.53 -70.74 16.59
N HIS A 5 29.78 -71.33 17.53
CA HIS A 5 28.44 -71.90 17.26
C HIS A 5 27.26 -70.99 17.67
N TYR A 6 27.51 -69.88 18.38
CA TYR A 6 26.44 -68.94 18.77
C TYR A 6 26.29 -67.73 17.85
N ILE A 7 27.26 -67.48 16.97
CA ILE A 7 27.22 -66.32 16.06
C ILE A 7 26.24 -66.58 14.91
N PHE A 8 26.20 -67.80 14.38
CA PHE A 8 25.33 -68.17 13.26
C PHE A 8 23.81 -68.08 13.58
N PRO A 9 23.30 -68.61 14.71
CA PRO A 9 21.87 -68.48 15.03
C PRO A 9 21.46 -67.04 15.37
N VAL A 10 22.35 -66.23 15.94
CA VAL A 10 22.07 -64.81 16.23
C VAL A 10 22.01 -63.99 14.94
N LEU A 11 22.87 -64.27 13.95
CA LEU A 11 22.86 -63.58 12.67
C LEU A 11 21.61 -63.94 11.84
N VAL A 12 21.18 -65.20 11.89
CA VAL A 12 19.93 -65.65 11.24
C VAL A 12 18.69 -65.05 11.93
N LEU A 13 18.68 -64.96 13.26
CA LEU A 13 17.58 -64.31 14.01
C LEU A 13 17.50 -62.81 13.71
N CYS A 14 18.63 -62.10 13.62
CA CYS A 14 18.65 -60.69 13.22
C CYS A 14 18.20 -60.49 11.76
N LEU A 15 18.59 -61.38 10.84
CA LEU A 15 18.18 -61.30 9.44
C LEU A 15 16.69 -61.62 9.23
N PHE A 16 16.14 -62.53 10.06
CA PHE A 16 14.71 -62.84 10.08
C PHE A 16 13.87 -61.72 10.74
N LEU A 17 14.41 -61.06 11.77
CA LEU A 17 13.80 -59.86 12.36
C LEU A 17 13.79 -58.68 11.39
N ILE A 18 14.86 -58.49 10.59
CA ILE A 18 14.93 -57.47 9.54
C ILE A 18 13.91 -57.75 8.40
N LEU A 19 13.65 -59.03 8.08
CA LEU A 19 12.65 -59.43 7.08
C LEU A 19 11.20 -59.39 7.60
N LEU A 20 10.98 -59.29 8.91
CA LEU A 20 9.66 -59.15 9.53
C LEU A 20 9.24 -57.69 9.75
N PHE A 21 10.13 -56.72 9.53
CA PHE A 21 9.71 -55.33 9.38
C PHE A 21 9.15 -55.16 7.98
N PRO A 22 7.85 -54.81 7.81
CA PRO A 22 7.38 -54.41 6.51
C PRO A 22 8.22 -53.19 6.11
N ALA A 23 8.94 -53.31 4.99
CA ALA A 23 9.37 -52.11 4.29
C ALA A 23 8.09 -51.32 4.05
N LYS A 24 7.93 -50.19 4.74
CA LYS A 24 6.97 -49.18 4.32
C LYS A 24 7.40 -48.83 2.90
N GLY A 25 6.72 -49.41 1.92
CA GLY A 25 6.86 -48.98 0.54
C GLY A 25 6.51 -47.50 0.54
N ASN A 26 7.48 -46.65 0.23
CA ASN A 26 7.19 -45.29 -0.18
C ASN A 26 6.42 -45.41 -1.50
N ALA A 27 5.10 -45.48 -1.40
CA ALA A 27 4.26 -44.95 -2.45
C ALA A 27 4.61 -43.45 -2.51
N GLN A 28 5.27 -43.03 -3.58
CA GLN A 28 5.32 -41.62 -3.97
C GLN A 28 3.89 -41.22 -4.37
N GLY A 29 3.02 -41.04 -3.38
CA GLY A 29 1.83 -40.22 -3.55
C GLY A 29 2.30 -38.77 -3.57
N LEU A 30 1.78 -37.97 -4.49
CA LEU A 30 1.94 -36.52 -4.43
C LEU A 30 1.53 -36.10 -3.01
N GLU A 31 2.39 -35.33 -2.33
CA GLU A 31 2.00 -34.76 -1.04
C GLU A 31 0.71 -33.95 -1.24
N PRO A 32 -0.28 -34.05 -0.34
CA PRO A 32 -1.53 -33.32 -0.49
C PRO A 32 -1.22 -31.81 -0.48
N VAL A 33 -1.71 -31.10 -1.50
CA VAL A 33 -1.55 -29.64 -1.64
C VAL A 33 -2.92 -29.00 -1.49
N VAL A 34 -2.99 -27.90 -0.74
CA VAL A 34 -4.15 -27.04 -0.61
C VAL A 34 -3.94 -25.78 -1.43
N ARG A 35 -4.90 -25.49 -2.31
CA ARG A 35 -4.88 -24.33 -3.20
C ARG A 35 -6.01 -23.38 -2.88
N ALA A 36 -5.69 -22.10 -2.74
CA ALA A 36 -6.67 -21.05 -2.43
C ALA A 36 -6.47 -19.81 -3.31
N VAL A 37 -7.56 -19.09 -3.58
CA VAL A 37 -7.54 -17.84 -4.34
C VAL A 37 -7.84 -16.69 -3.39
N LEU A 38 -6.95 -15.70 -3.33
CA LEU A 38 -7.17 -14.44 -2.63
C LEU A 38 -7.46 -13.33 -3.64
N PHE A 39 -8.65 -12.76 -3.59
CA PHE A 39 -8.98 -11.49 -4.23
C PHE A 39 -8.63 -10.33 -3.30
N PHE A 40 -7.83 -9.40 -3.80
CA PHE A 40 -7.34 -8.26 -3.03
C PHE A 40 -7.31 -6.99 -3.88
N SER A 41 -7.12 -5.84 -3.23
CA SER A 41 -6.82 -4.58 -3.91
C SER A 41 -5.58 -3.94 -3.30
N PRO A 42 -4.68 -3.31 -4.09
CA PRO A 42 -3.52 -2.58 -3.58
C PRO A 42 -3.84 -1.38 -2.71
N SER A 43 -5.09 -0.93 -2.64
CA SER A 43 -5.53 0.18 -1.79
C SER A 43 -6.29 -0.27 -0.52
N CYS A 44 -6.43 -1.59 -0.31
CA CYS A 44 -7.19 -2.21 0.78
C CYS A 44 -6.31 -2.52 2.00
N SER A 45 -6.51 -1.83 3.12
CA SER A 45 -5.72 -2.01 4.37
C SER A 45 -5.83 -3.43 4.93
N HIS A 46 -7.04 -3.97 5.00
CA HIS A 46 -7.27 -5.36 5.45
C HIS A 46 -6.58 -6.41 4.57
N CYS A 47 -6.34 -6.10 3.30
CA CYS A 47 -5.62 -6.98 2.40
C CYS A 47 -4.12 -6.98 2.73
N HIS A 48 -3.54 -5.84 3.09
CA HIS A 48 -2.14 -5.73 3.49
C HIS A 48 -1.87 -6.47 4.80
N GLU A 49 -2.75 -6.31 5.79
CA GLU A 49 -2.67 -7.04 7.07
C GLU A 49 -2.60 -8.56 6.83
N ILE A 50 -3.51 -9.11 6.03
CA ILE A 50 -3.54 -10.54 5.70
C ILE A 50 -2.29 -10.98 4.93
N ILE A 51 -1.89 -10.23 3.91
CA ILE A 51 -0.78 -10.62 3.02
C ILE A 51 0.58 -10.49 3.72
N GLN A 52 0.77 -9.49 4.56
CA GLN A 52 2.08 -9.16 5.14
C GLN A 52 2.27 -9.73 6.54
N GLU A 53 1.21 -9.87 7.33
CA GLU A 53 1.34 -10.32 8.72
C GLU A 53 0.88 -11.77 8.90
N TYR A 54 -0.21 -12.18 8.23
CA TYR A 54 -0.82 -13.49 8.46
C TYR A 54 -0.24 -14.61 7.57
N PHE A 55 -0.14 -14.35 6.25
CA PHE A 55 0.29 -15.38 5.31
C PHE A 55 1.76 -15.85 5.45
N PRO A 56 2.75 -15.00 5.79
CA PRO A 56 4.12 -15.48 5.93
C PRO A 56 4.26 -16.60 6.96
N ALA A 57 3.59 -16.48 8.11
CA ALA A 57 3.59 -17.52 9.14
C ALA A 57 2.95 -18.83 8.65
N LEU A 58 1.88 -18.75 7.86
CA LEU A 58 1.25 -19.93 7.26
C LEU A 58 2.14 -20.60 6.21
N PHE A 59 2.84 -19.82 5.37
CA PHE A 59 3.77 -20.39 4.40
C PHE A 59 4.98 -21.04 5.07
N GLU A 60 5.45 -20.51 6.21
CA GLU A 60 6.49 -21.18 7.01
C GLU A 60 5.99 -22.49 7.63
N GLU A 61 4.73 -22.56 8.05
CA GLU A 61 4.14 -23.76 8.67
C GLU A 61 3.80 -24.85 7.65
N PHE A 62 3.22 -24.49 6.50
CA PHE A 62 2.69 -25.43 5.51
C PHE A 62 3.57 -25.58 4.25
N ASP A 63 4.60 -24.75 4.06
CA ASP A 63 5.59 -24.79 2.96
C ASP A 63 4.98 -25.21 1.60
N LYS A 64 5.41 -26.34 1.03
CA LYS A 64 4.96 -26.85 -0.27
C LYS A 64 3.53 -27.37 -0.30
N GLN A 65 2.86 -27.45 0.83
CA GLN A 65 1.50 -27.98 0.95
C GLN A 65 0.44 -26.87 0.85
N LEU A 66 0.82 -25.59 0.82
CA LEU A 66 -0.10 -24.47 0.69
C LEU A 66 0.29 -23.53 -0.46
N GLU A 67 -0.59 -23.41 -1.45
CA GLU A 67 -0.44 -22.48 -2.58
C GLU A 67 -1.59 -21.46 -2.56
N ILE A 68 -1.25 -20.16 -2.57
CA ILE A 68 -2.25 -19.09 -2.64
C ILE A 68 -1.96 -18.21 -3.86
N VAL A 69 -2.89 -18.14 -4.81
CA VAL A 69 -2.82 -17.18 -5.90
C VAL A 69 -3.51 -15.89 -5.48
N ARG A 70 -2.88 -14.75 -5.79
CA ARG A 70 -3.39 -13.41 -5.47
C ARG A 70 -3.87 -12.76 -6.75
N ILE A 71 -5.13 -12.31 -6.75
CA ILE A 71 -5.77 -11.66 -7.88
C ILE A 71 -6.12 -10.23 -7.48
N ASP A 72 -5.54 -9.28 -8.20
CA ASP A 72 -5.79 -7.86 -8.00
C ASP A 72 -7.09 -7.43 -8.68
N ILE A 73 -8.10 -7.05 -7.90
CA ILE A 73 -9.40 -6.62 -8.41
C ILE A 73 -9.40 -5.18 -8.95
N SER A 74 -8.30 -4.44 -8.82
CA SER A 74 -8.13 -3.14 -9.47
C SER A 74 -7.77 -3.28 -10.96
N GLU A 75 -7.36 -4.48 -11.39
CA GLU A 75 -7.14 -4.80 -12.80
C GLU A 75 -8.44 -5.28 -13.47
N PRO A 76 -8.70 -4.92 -14.75
CA PRO A 76 -9.92 -5.35 -15.45
C PRO A 76 -10.11 -6.87 -15.55
N ILE A 77 -9.03 -7.64 -15.53
CA ILE A 77 -9.09 -9.10 -15.56
C ILE A 77 -9.45 -9.64 -14.17
N GLY A 78 -8.82 -9.13 -13.11
CA GLY A 78 -9.10 -9.54 -11.74
C GLY A 78 -10.49 -9.14 -11.27
N GLU A 79 -10.98 -7.96 -11.66
CA GLU A 79 -12.35 -7.52 -11.41
C GLU A 79 -13.37 -8.50 -12.01
N LYS A 80 -13.19 -8.91 -13.27
CA LYS A 80 -14.07 -9.88 -13.93
C LYS A 80 -14.07 -11.23 -13.22
N LEU A 81 -12.91 -11.74 -12.83
CA LEU A 81 -12.82 -13.00 -12.06
C LEU A 81 -13.50 -12.88 -10.70
N TYR A 82 -13.36 -11.73 -10.04
CA TYR A 82 -14.02 -11.50 -8.76
C TYR A 82 -15.54 -11.54 -8.92
N PHE A 83 -16.10 -10.87 -9.93
CA PHE A 83 -17.53 -10.96 -10.21
C PHE A 83 -17.98 -12.39 -10.59
N SER A 84 -17.17 -13.13 -11.36
CA SER A 84 -17.43 -14.56 -11.64
C SER A 84 -17.43 -15.42 -10.38
N ALA A 85 -16.52 -15.14 -9.43
CA ALA A 85 -16.46 -15.81 -8.15
C ALA A 85 -17.67 -15.47 -7.26
N VAL A 86 -18.05 -14.19 -7.18
CA VAL A 86 -19.27 -13.73 -6.47
C VAL A 86 -20.50 -14.50 -6.96
N GLN A 87 -20.65 -14.65 -8.28
CA GLN A 87 -21.77 -15.38 -8.87
C GLN A 87 -21.68 -16.89 -8.61
N SER A 88 -20.50 -17.49 -8.77
CA SER A 88 -20.31 -18.95 -8.69
C SER A 88 -20.45 -19.47 -7.27
N PHE A 89 -20.00 -18.71 -6.28
CA PHE A 89 -20.07 -19.07 -4.86
C PHE A 89 -21.24 -18.43 -4.12
N ALA A 90 -22.12 -17.72 -4.84
CA ALA A 90 -23.31 -17.04 -4.30
C ALA A 90 -22.98 -16.16 -3.08
N ILE A 91 -21.95 -15.33 -3.19
CA ILE A 91 -21.55 -14.40 -2.13
C ILE A 91 -22.64 -13.34 -1.99
N SER A 92 -23.17 -13.17 -0.78
CA SER A 92 -24.26 -12.25 -0.50
C SER A 92 -23.81 -10.79 -0.57
N ASP A 93 -24.75 -9.89 -0.90
CA ASP A 93 -24.47 -8.45 -1.10
C ASP A 93 -23.81 -7.79 0.12
N ASP A 94 -24.12 -8.26 1.34
CA ASP A 94 -23.56 -7.78 2.61
C ASP A 94 -22.13 -8.27 2.88
N ARG A 95 -21.67 -9.27 2.14
CA ARG A 95 -20.31 -9.84 2.21
C ARG A 95 -19.47 -9.50 0.99
N LEU A 96 -19.92 -8.58 0.14
CA LEU A 96 -19.11 -8.10 -0.99
C LEU A 96 -18.01 -7.16 -0.48
N GLY A 97 -16.77 -7.48 -0.85
CA GLY A 97 -15.60 -6.71 -0.47
C GLY A 97 -14.30 -7.50 -0.58
N VAL A 98 -13.19 -6.82 -0.33
CA VAL A 98 -11.86 -7.44 -0.25
C VAL A 98 -11.26 -7.19 1.15
N PRO A 99 -10.40 -8.09 1.67
CA PRO A 99 -9.96 -9.34 1.05
C PRO A 99 -11.07 -10.40 1.01
N THR A 100 -11.17 -11.13 -0.10
CA THR A 100 -12.01 -12.35 -0.20
C THR A 100 -11.10 -13.52 -0.53
N LEU A 101 -11.12 -14.55 0.32
CA LEU A 101 -10.35 -15.77 0.13
C LEU A 101 -11.29 -16.95 -0.09
N ILE A 102 -10.99 -17.76 -1.12
CA ILE A 102 -11.77 -18.93 -1.48
C ILE A 102 -10.87 -20.17 -1.46
N ILE A 103 -11.27 -21.18 -0.69
CA ILE A 103 -10.62 -22.49 -0.57
C ILE A 103 -11.65 -23.60 -0.76
N GLY A 104 -11.50 -24.40 -1.82
CA GLY A 104 -12.53 -25.36 -2.23
C GLY A 104 -13.87 -24.67 -2.47
N ASN A 105 -14.86 -24.95 -1.61
CA ASN A 105 -16.20 -24.33 -1.63
C ASN A 105 -16.42 -23.29 -0.52
N ASN A 106 -15.43 -23.04 0.32
CA ASN A 106 -15.54 -22.13 1.46
C ASN A 106 -15.09 -20.72 1.05
N VAL A 107 -15.89 -19.73 1.41
CA VAL A 107 -15.62 -18.30 1.16
C VAL A 107 -15.46 -17.58 2.48
N LEU A 108 -14.26 -17.01 2.68
CA LEU A 108 -13.89 -16.19 3.83
C LEU A 108 -13.71 -14.75 3.38
N VAL A 109 -14.38 -13.80 4.04
CA VAL A 109 -14.34 -12.38 3.69
C VAL A 109 -13.86 -11.54 4.86
N GLY A 110 -12.94 -10.63 4.57
CA GLY A 110 -12.44 -9.61 5.50
C GLY A 110 -11.36 -10.10 6.46
N SER A 111 -10.92 -9.19 7.32
CA SER A 111 -9.83 -9.41 8.29
C SER A 111 -10.25 -10.17 9.55
N LEU A 112 -11.52 -10.57 9.68
CA LEU A 112 -11.98 -11.37 10.82
C LEU A 112 -12.10 -12.84 10.43
N GLU A 113 -12.77 -13.17 9.33
CA GLU A 113 -13.00 -14.56 8.95
C GLU A 113 -11.70 -15.25 8.51
N ILE A 114 -10.86 -14.57 7.72
CA ILE A 114 -9.63 -15.15 7.18
C ILE A 114 -8.68 -15.57 8.31
N PRO A 115 -8.28 -14.70 9.26
CA PRO A 115 -7.36 -15.11 10.34
C PRO A 115 -7.93 -16.16 11.27
N ASN A 116 -9.25 -16.13 11.51
CA ASN A 116 -9.89 -17.00 12.50
C ASN A 116 -10.21 -18.40 11.94
N GLN A 117 -10.41 -18.56 10.63
CA GLN A 117 -10.90 -19.83 10.06
C GLN A 117 -9.95 -20.45 9.04
N PHE A 118 -9.12 -19.66 8.35
CA PHE A 118 -8.36 -20.18 7.20
C PHE A 118 -7.37 -21.28 7.59
N LYS A 119 -6.65 -21.12 8.71
CA LYS A 119 -5.71 -22.14 9.21
C LYS A 119 -6.38 -23.49 9.47
N GLU A 120 -7.50 -23.49 10.18
CA GLU A 120 -8.26 -24.71 10.49
C GLU A 120 -8.76 -25.40 9.22
N LEU A 121 -9.23 -24.61 8.24
CA LEU A 121 -9.63 -25.12 6.93
C LEU A 121 -8.46 -25.74 6.15
N VAL A 122 -7.27 -25.15 6.19
CA VAL A 122 -6.07 -25.71 5.55
C VAL A 122 -5.71 -27.05 6.20
N GLU A 123 -5.67 -27.12 7.54
CA GLU A 123 -5.37 -28.35 8.28
C GLU A 123 -6.37 -29.47 7.97
N GLN A 124 -7.67 -29.15 7.98
CA GLN A 124 -8.73 -30.10 7.65
C GLN A 124 -8.59 -30.60 6.22
N THR A 125 -8.39 -29.67 5.28
CA THR A 125 -8.34 -30.01 3.85
C THR A 125 -7.09 -30.81 3.50
N LEU A 126 -5.95 -30.54 4.15
CA LEU A 126 -4.74 -31.35 4.03
C LEU A 126 -4.96 -32.78 4.55
N ALA A 127 -5.68 -32.93 5.68
CA ALA A 127 -6.01 -34.25 6.23
C ALA A 127 -6.95 -35.05 5.30
N GLU A 128 -7.77 -34.37 4.49
CA GLU A 128 -8.68 -34.97 3.51
C GLU A 128 -8.02 -35.28 2.15
N GLY A 129 -6.73 -34.97 1.98
CA GLY A 129 -5.97 -35.25 0.76
C GLY A 129 -5.66 -34.04 -0.11
N GLY A 130 -5.87 -32.83 0.40
CA GLY A 130 -5.65 -31.57 -0.32
C GLY A 130 -6.88 -31.09 -1.09
N VAL A 131 -6.79 -29.90 -1.66
CA VAL A 131 -7.82 -29.35 -2.55
C VAL A 131 -7.16 -28.61 -3.68
N ASP A 132 -7.67 -28.81 -4.89
CA ASP A 132 -7.21 -28.08 -6.07
C ASP A 132 -7.81 -26.66 -6.11
N TRP A 133 -7.44 -25.89 -7.12
CA TRP A 133 -7.95 -24.54 -7.31
C TRP A 133 -9.49 -24.49 -7.26
N PRO A 134 -10.08 -23.49 -6.56
CA PRO A 134 -11.53 -23.34 -6.50
C PRO A 134 -12.10 -23.14 -7.90
N ASN A 135 -13.31 -23.67 -8.13
CA ASN A 135 -13.96 -23.65 -9.45
C ASN A 135 -14.51 -22.26 -9.77
N ILE A 136 -13.63 -21.34 -10.17
CA ILE A 136 -13.96 -19.98 -10.60
C ILE A 136 -13.84 -19.92 -12.14
N PRO A 137 -14.93 -19.60 -12.86
CA PRO A 137 -14.87 -19.46 -14.32
C PRO A 137 -13.81 -18.45 -14.77
N GLY A 138 -12.89 -18.89 -15.63
CA GLY A 138 -11.79 -18.08 -16.17
C GLY A 138 -10.48 -18.12 -15.37
N LEU A 139 -10.44 -18.81 -14.22
CA LEU A 139 -9.23 -18.93 -13.41
C LEU A 139 -8.15 -19.79 -14.08
N ASP A 140 -8.55 -20.84 -14.79
CA ASP A 140 -7.65 -21.78 -15.48
C ASP A 140 -6.86 -21.13 -16.63
N GLU A 141 -7.42 -20.09 -17.26
CA GLU A 141 -6.74 -19.31 -18.30
C GLU A 141 -5.54 -18.53 -17.76
N ILE A 142 -5.57 -18.17 -16.47
CA ILE A 142 -4.54 -17.36 -15.81
C ILE A 142 -3.51 -18.25 -15.11
N LEU A 143 -3.92 -19.44 -14.69
CA LEU A 143 -3.06 -20.42 -14.03
C LEU A 143 -2.25 -21.28 -15.02
N LYS A 144 -2.58 -21.28 -16.32
CA LYS A 144 -1.79 -22.00 -17.32
C LYS A 144 -0.42 -21.32 -17.50
N PRO A 145 0.69 -22.02 -17.20
CA PRO A 145 2.00 -21.54 -17.63
C PRO A 145 2.05 -21.51 -19.16
N VAL A 146 2.67 -20.47 -19.72
CA VAL A 146 2.98 -20.37 -21.15
C VAL A 146 4.04 -21.44 -21.50
N SER A 147 3.60 -22.68 -21.67
CA SER A 147 4.33 -23.73 -22.39
C SER A 147 3.35 -24.37 -23.36
N ASP A 148 3.78 -24.52 -24.61
CA ASP A 148 3.05 -25.11 -25.75
C ASP A 148 2.34 -24.12 -26.69
N GLN A 149 3.13 -23.22 -27.27
CA GLN A 149 2.88 -22.70 -28.61
C GLN A 149 4.19 -22.72 -29.41
N GLU A 150 4.70 -23.90 -29.72
CA GLU A 150 5.59 -24.11 -30.86
C GLU A 150 4.83 -24.92 -31.93
N ALA A 151 4.85 -24.41 -33.15
CA ALA A 151 4.57 -25.10 -34.41
C ALA A 151 3.17 -25.72 -34.60
N SER A 152 2.27 -24.96 -35.24
CA SER A 152 1.49 -25.54 -36.34
C SER A 152 1.44 -24.56 -37.51
N THR A 153 2.42 -24.73 -38.38
CA THR A 153 2.43 -24.26 -39.76
C THR A 153 1.28 -24.96 -40.50
N ALA A 154 0.13 -24.30 -40.61
CA ALA A 154 -0.93 -24.73 -41.51
C ALA A 154 -1.03 -23.73 -42.67
N ILE A 155 -0.34 -24.14 -43.73
CA ILE A 155 -0.43 -23.74 -45.14
C ILE A 155 -1.80 -23.13 -45.50
N ILE A 156 -1.81 -21.88 -45.94
CA ILE A 156 -2.91 -21.34 -46.76
C ILE A 156 -2.37 -21.17 -48.17
N GLU A 157 -2.67 -22.15 -49.01
CA GLU A 157 -2.61 -22.02 -50.46
C GLU A 157 -3.72 -21.05 -50.91
N THR A 158 -3.32 -19.94 -51.53
CA THR A 158 -4.16 -19.09 -52.37
C THR A 158 -4.52 -19.79 -53.68
N PRO A 159 -5.77 -19.70 -54.15
CA PRO A 159 -6.08 -19.61 -55.57
C PRO A 159 -6.58 -18.18 -55.96
N PRO A 160 -6.49 -17.82 -57.25
CA PRO A 160 -6.53 -16.43 -57.75
C PRO A 160 -7.96 -15.90 -58.02
N PRO A 161 -8.13 -14.59 -58.34
CA PRO A 161 -9.40 -13.89 -58.23
C PRO A 161 -10.19 -13.88 -59.55
N SER A 162 -11.53 -13.90 -59.46
CA SER A 162 -12.51 -13.55 -60.51
C SER A 162 -13.91 -13.68 -59.88
N ASP A 163 -14.97 -12.94 -60.20
CA ASP A 163 -15.21 -11.59 -60.67
C ASP A 163 -16.72 -11.35 -60.40
N LEU A 164 -17.12 -10.09 -60.21
CA LEU A 164 -18.47 -9.50 -60.35
C LEU A 164 -19.74 -10.35 -60.09
N SER A 165 -20.64 -9.85 -59.22
CA SER A 165 -21.92 -9.20 -59.61
C SER A 165 -22.91 -9.14 -58.43
N ALA A 166 -23.58 -7.99 -58.30
CA ALA A 166 -24.68 -7.74 -57.38
C ALA A 166 -25.99 -8.40 -57.86
N ASP A 167 -26.83 -8.88 -56.93
CA ASP A 167 -28.23 -8.44 -56.81
C ASP A 167 -28.93 -9.05 -55.58
N THR A 168 -29.68 -8.15 -54.92
CA THR A 168 -30.92 -8.24 -54.12
C THR A 168 -31.46 -9.60 -53.61
N ASP A 169 -31.71 -9.74 -52.29
CA ASP A 169 -33.03 -9.65 -51.62
C ASP A 169 -33.11 -10.30 -50.20
N VAL A 170 -33.84 -9.61 -49.32
CA VAL A 170 -34.75 -10.10 -48.25
C VAL A 170 -34.22 -10.92 -47.03
N ALA A 171 -34.28 -10.23 -45.88
CA ALA A 171 -34.79 -10.62 -44.55
C ALA A 171 -34.07 -11.58 -43.58
N GLN A 172 -34.07 -11.09 -42.34
CA GLN A 172 -34.21 -11.78 -41.04
C GLN A 172 -32.98 -12.48 -40.41
N SER A 173 -32.50 -11.78 -39.38
CA SER A 173 -32.35 -12.24 -37.99
C SER A 173 -30.96 -12.65 -37.48
N ILE A 174 -30.71 -12.16 -36.25
CA ILE A 174 -29.84 -12.62 -35.16
C ILE A 174 -28.36 -12.14 -35.10
N THR A 175 -28.08 -11.46 -33.98
CA THR A 175 -26.79 -11.12 -33.31
C THR A 175 -25.95 -9.93 -33.82
N PRO A 176 -25.51 -9.00 -32.93
CA PRO A 176 -24.28 -8.28 -33.16
C PRO A 176 -23.16 -8.97 -32.36
N PHE A 177 -22.40 -9.79 -33.07
CA PHE A 177 -21.02 -10.12 -32.70
C PHE A 177 -20.22 -8.81 -32.78
N VAL A 178 -19.67 -8.36 -31.66
CA VAL A 178 -18.75 -7.22 -31.62
C VAL A 178 -17.45 -7.63 -32.30
N THR A 179 -17.16 -6.99 -33.43
CA THR A 179 -15.88 -7.04 -34.12
C THR A 179 -14.80 -6.43 -33.23
N ILE A 180 -13.92 -7.25 -32.66
CA ILE A 180 -12.69 -6.78 -32.03
C ILE A 180 -11.66 -6.56 -33.15
N ILE A 181 -11.36 -5.29 -33.39
CA ILE A 181 -10.18 -4.84 -34.13
C ILE A 181 -8.95 -5.18 -33.28
N PRO A 182 -7.92 -5.90 -33.78
CA PRO A 182 -6.68 -6.03 -33.03
C PRO A 182 -5.90 -4.72 -33.17
N THR A 183 -6.04 -3.83 -32.18
CA THR A 183 -5.07 -2.76 -31.98
C THR A 183 -3.81 -3.39 -31.44
N ILE A 184 -2.77 -3.39 -32.27
CA ILE A 184 -1.38 -3.68 -31.94
C ILE A 184 -1.00 -2.76 -30.77
N ILE A 185 -0.84 -3.32 -29.57
CA ILE A 185 -0.20 -2.65 -28.44
C ILE A 185 1.07 -3.44 -28.13
N SER A 186 2.14 -2.65 -28.03
CA SER A 186 3.56 -2.99 -27.98
C SER A 186 3.94 -4.02 -26.92
N GLN A 187 4.93 -4.85 -27.27
CA GLN A 187 5.52 -5.97 -26.52
C GLN A 187 6.32 -5.60 -25.25
N ASP A 188 6.06 -4.48 -24.58
CA ASP A 188 6.91 -4.04 -23.45
C ASP A 188 6.48 -4.55 -22.06
N SER A 189 5.48 -5.42 -21.94
CA SER A 189 4.96 -5.85 -20.62
C SER A 189 5.20 -7.33 -20.26
N VAL A 190 6.12 -8.05 -20.91
CA VAL A 190 6.31 -9.52 -20.69
C VAL A 190 7.74 -9.89 -20.26
N SER A 191 8.45 -9.02 -19.55
CA SER A 191 9.85 -9.27 -19.16
C SER A 191 10.09 -9.48 -17.66
N SER A 192 9.10 -9.85 -16.85
CA SER A 192 9.33 -10.15 -15.42
C SER A 192 9.07 -11.58 -14.97
N ILE A 193 8.81 -12.52 -15.88
CA ILE A 193 8.73 -13.95 -15.53
C ILE A 193 9.88 -14.66 -16.22
N LEU A 194 11.05 -14.64 -15.59
CA LEU A 194 12.13 -15.64 -15.69
C LEU A 194 13.36 -15.05 -14.98
N ARG A 195 13.82 -15.68 -13.88
CA ARG A 195 15.12 -15.39 -13.28
C ARG A 195 16.23 -15.83 -14.24
N PRO A 196 17.28 -15.01 -14.43
CA PRO A 196 18.62 -15.52 -14.68
C PRO A 196 19.54 -15.22 -13.49
N GLU A 197 20.20 -16.29 -13.05
CA GLU A 197 21.55 -16.38 -12.51
C GLU A 197 22.33 -15.06 -12.28
N LEU A 198 22.69 -14.85 -11.00
CA LEU A 198 23.85 -14.14 -10.46
C LEU A 198 24.71 -13.33 -11.47
N ALA A 199 24.35 -12.07 -11.69
CA ALA A 199 25.26 -11.04 -12.20
C ALA A 199 25.53 -10.01 -11.09
N LEU A 200 26.72 -10.12 -10.50
CA LEU A 200 27.27 -9.13 -9.58
C LEU A 200 27.76 -7.94 -10.44
N THR A 201 26.83 -7.05 -10.79
CA THR A 201 27.12 -5.75 -11.39
C THR A 201 26.38 -4.67 -10.61
N ASN A 202 27.13 -3.69 -10.15
CA ASN A 202 26.66 -2.55 -9.37
C ASN A 202 25.45 -1.85 -10.02
N GLU A 203 24.25 -2.04 -9.45
CA GLU A 203 23.05 -1.21 -9.69
C GLU A 203 22.27 -1.08 -8.37
N GLU A 204 22.84 -0.38 -7.39
CA GLU A 204 22.05 0.29 -6.34
C GLU A 204 21.40 1.59 -6.86
N ASP A 205 21.67 1.97 -8.12
CA ASP A 205 21.11 3.16 -8.73
C ASP A 205 19.84 2.81 -9.53
N PHE A 206 18.70 3.20 -8.96
CA PHE A 206 17.36 3.40 -9.56
C PHE A 206 16.16 2.63 -8.99
N ASP A 207 16.20 2.26 -7.70
CA ASP A 207 14.97 1.96 -6.94
C ASP A 207 14.12 3.24 -6.68
N TRP A 208 14.74 4.42 -6.63
CA TRP A 208 14.03 5.67 -6.35
C TRP A 208 13.26 6.24 -7.57
N LEU A 209 13.74 6.00 -8.80
CA LEU A 209 13.17 6.59 -10.01
C LEU A 209 11.92 5.83 -10.47
N THR A 210 11.89 4.52 -10.23
CA THR A 210 10.70 3.69 -10.38
C THR A 210 9.62 4.13 -9.39
N ARG A 211 9.97 4.32 -8.11
CA ARG A 211 9.09 4.91 -7.07
C ARG A 211 8.59 6.30 -7.48
N PHE A 212 9.47 7.16 -7.97
CA PHE A 212 9.11 8.52 -8.41
C PHE A 212 8.13 8.53 -9.59
N SER A 213 8.23 7.56 -10.51
CA SER A 213 7.38 7.51 -11.71
C SER A 213 5.94 7.09 -11.44
N ARG A 214 5.67 6.45 -10.28
CA ARG A 214 4.35 5.99 -9.84
C ARG A 214 3.36 7.13 -9.59
N ASP A 215 3.82 8.26 -9.05
CA ASP A 215 3.02 9.45 -8.77
C ASP A 215 3.73 10.73 -9.23
N ARG A 216 3.88 10.88 -10.55
CA ARG A 216 4.65 11.99 -11.13
C ARG A 216 4.12 13.37 -10.73
N ALA A 217 2.80 13.54 -10.70
CA ALA A 217 2.18 14.82 -10.37
C ALA A 217 2.35 15.16 -8.89
N GLY A 218 2.09 14.19 -8.00
CA GLY A 218 2.26 14.38 -6.57
C GLY A 218 3.71 14.62 -6.17
N ASN A 219 4.64 13.84 -6.73
CA ASN A 219 6.06 13.99 -6.45
C ASN A 219 6.63 15.33 -6.94
N THR A 220 6.13 15.86 -8.07
CA THR A 220 6.50 17.21 -8.54
C THR A 220 6.04 18.27 -7.54
N LEU A 221 4.80 18.20 -7.06
CA LEU A 221 4.27 19.11 -6.04
C LEU A 221 5.06 19.02 -4.72
N GLY A 222 5.40 17.80 -4.31
CA GLY A 222 6.23 17.54 -3.13
C GLY A 222 7.59 18.21 -3.22
N ILE A 223 8.29 18.09 -4.37
CA ILE A 223 9.59 18.75 -4.58
C ILE A 223 9.47 20.27 -4.46
N PHE A 224 8.49 20.88 -5.12
CA PHE A 224 8.29 22.33 -5.04
C PHE A 224 7.99 22.78 -3.61
N THR A 225 7.15 22.02 -2.90
CA THR A 225 6.80 22.32 -1.51
C THR A 225 8.02 22.19 -0.59
N LEU A 226 8.81 21.13 -0.75
CA LEU A 226 10.03 20.90 0.01
C LEU A 226 11.05 22.03 -0.21
N ILE A 227 11.29 22.42 -1.47
CA ILE A 227 12.16 23.57 -1.79
C ILE A 227 11.61 24.85 -1.15
N ALA A 228 10.31 25.10 -1.24
CA ALA A 228 9.70 26.28 -0.63
C ALA A 228 9.90 26.32 0.88
N MET A 229 9.76 25.20 1.58
CA MET A 229 10.02 25.11 3.03
C MET A 229 11.51 25.29 3.37
N LEU A 230 12.40 24.65 2.62
CA LEU A 230 13.86 24.77 2.79
C LEU A 230 14.38 26.18 2.53
N VAL A 231 13.70 26.98 1.69
CA VAL A 231 14.00 28.40 1.50
C VAL A 231 13.32 29.26 2.57
N SER A 232 12.07 28.96 2.92
CA SER A 232 11.28 29.74 3.88
C SER A 232 11.85 29.69 5.29
N PHE A 233 12.40 28.56 5.72
CA PHE A 233 12.94 28.41 7.08
C PHE A 233 14.19 29.29 7.33
N PRO A 234 15.26 29.25 6.51
CA PRO A 234 16.34 30.23 6.59
C PRO A 234 15.88 31.66 6.31
N GLY A 235 14.93 31.84 5.38
CA GLY A 235 14.30 33.12 5.09
C GLY A 235 13.64 33.74 6.34
N ALA A 236 12.96 32.93 7.15
CA ALA A 236 12.35 33.33 8.41
C ALA A 236 13.40 33.85 9.40
N ILE A 237 14.56 33.20 9.49
CA ILE A 237 15.68 33.64 10.33
C ILE A 237 16.22 35.00 9.85
N VAL A 238 16.40 35.17 8.54
CA VAL A 238 16.85 36.45 7.95
C VAL A 238 15.82 37.56 8.19
N LEU A 239 14.54 37.28 7.98
CA LEU A 239 13.44 38.22 8.24
C LEU A 239 13.38 38.59 9.72
N TYR A 240 13.51 37.62 10.62
CA TYR A 240 13.59 37.86 12.06
C TYR A 240 14.76 38.81 12.41
N ARG A 241 15.94 38.64 11.79
CA ARG A 241 17.08 39.53 12.01
C ARG A 241 16.86 40.94 11.44
N LYS A 242 16.30 41.05 10.23
CA LYS A 242 16.21 42.33 9.48
C LYS A 242 14.99 43.18 9.81
N ASN A 243 13.89 42.59 10.27
CA ASN A 243 12.61 43.29 10.35
C ASN A 243 12.53 44.24 11.56
N ASP A 244 13.05 45.47 11.48
CA ASP A 244 13.13 46.38 12.63
C ASP A 244 11.80 47.06 13.03
N GLY A 245 10.67 46.52 12.57
CA GLY A 245 9.33 46.93 13.01
C GLY A 245 8.32 47.15 11.90
N MET A 246 8.09 46.18 11.01
CA MET A 246 6.90 46.21 10.14
C MET A 246 5.62 46.09 10.98
N SER A 247 4.95 47.20 11.29
CA SER A 247 3.63 47.20 11.91
C SER A 247 2.63 46.41 11.08
N PHE A 248 2.28 45.19 11.51
CA PHE A 248 1.15 44.48 10.93
C PHE A 248 -0.14 45.17 11.36
N ASN A 249 -0.98 45.51 10.39
CA ASN A 249 -2.34 45.95 10.67
C ASN A 249 -3.06 44.88 11.53
N SER A 250 -3.81 45.31 12.55
CA SER A 250 -4.53 44.43 13.49
C SER A 250 -5.35 43.34 12.78
N ASN A 251 -5.91 43.66 11.61
CA ASN A 251 -6.71 42.74 10.79
C ASN A 251 -5.94 41.51 10.29
N TRP A 252 -4.61 41.59 10.09
CA TRP A 252 -3.82 40.44 9.61
C TRP A 252 -3.57 39.40 10.70
N SER A 253 -3.72 39.75 11.97
CA SER A 253 -3.59 38.78 13.06
C SER A 253 -4.67 37.69 13.03
N TRP A 254 -5.81 37.96 12.36
CA TRP A 254 -6.88 36.99 12.13
C TRP A 254 -6.55 35.92 11.08
N LEU A 255 -5.48 36.10 10.30
CA LEU A 255 -5.01 35.05 9.39
C LEU A 255 -4.51 33.82 10.15
N ILE A 256 -3.92 34.01 11.34
CA ILE A 256 -3.41 32.92 12.18
C ILE A 256 -4.54 31.94 12.54
N PRO A 257 -5.64 32.34 13.22
CA PRO A 257 -6.70 31.41 13.55
C PRO A 257 -7.42 30.88 12.30
N PHE A 258 -7.53 31.66 11.22
CA PHE A 258 -8.11 31.19 9.97
C PHE A 258 -7.35 29.99 9.39
N PHE A 259 -6.04 30.12 9.16
CA PHE A 259 -5.22 29.02 8.65
C PHE A 259 -5.10 27.87 9.65
N CYS A 260 -5.08 28.18 10.95
CA CYS A 260 -4.99 27.18 12.00
C CYS A 260 -6.26 26.31 12.10
N LEU A 261 -7.45 26.88 11.90
CA LEU A 261 -8.71 26.12 11.86
C LEU A 261 -8.77 25.19 10.63
N ILE A 262 -8.28 25.63 9.48
CA ILE A 262 -8.15 24.77 8.29
C ILE A 262 -7.18 23.62 8.59
N GLY A 263 -6.01 23.93 9.14
CA GLY A 263 -5.01 22.93 9.52
C GLY A 263 -5.53 21.93 10.56
N LEU A 264 -6.28 22.41 11.55
CA LEU A 264 -6.93 21.57 12.55
C LEU A 264 -7.96 20.63 11.91
N GLY A 265 -8.74 21.10 10.94
CA GLY A 265 -9.68 20.26 10.18
C GLY A 265 -8.96 19.15 9.41
N ILE A 266 -7.86 19.49 8.71
CA ILE A 266 -7.03 18.53 7.98
C ILE A 266 -6.43 17.50 8.94
N ALA A 267 -5.80 17.95 10.04
CA ALA A 267 -5.17 17.06 11.00
C ALA A 267 -6.19 16.16 11.72
N SER A 268 -7.38 16.69 12.04
CA SER A 268 -8.46 15.89 12.64
C SER A 268 -8.99 14.84 11.68
N TYR A 269 -9.11 15.19 10.39
CA TYR A 269 -9.50 14.24 9.35
C TYR A 269 -8.45 13.13 9.18
N LEU A 270 -7.16 13.48 9.07
CA LEU A 270 -6.09 12.48 8.99
C LEU A 270 -6.01 11.61 10.24
N SER A 271 -6.18 12.21 11.42
CA SER A 271 -6.27 11.47 12.67
C SER A 271 -7.44 10.49 12.68
N TYR A 272 -8.61 10.87 12.16
CA TYR A 272 -9.75 9.96 12.00
C TYR A 272 -9.42 8.80 11.06
N VAL A 273 -8.84 9.09 9.90
CA VAL A 273 -8.40 8.09 8.91
C VAL A 273 -7.41 7.10 9.54
N GLU A 274 -6.43 7.59 10.28
CA GLU A 274 -5.40 6.78 10.96
C GLU A 274 -5.97 5.93 12.09
N MET A 275 -6.91 6.45 12.89
CA MET A 275 -7.49 5.73 14.02
C MET A 275 -8.54 4.70 13.60
N THR A 276 -9.23 4.94 12.48
CA THR A 276 -10.30 4.06 11.99
C THR A 276 -9.88 3.17 10.83
N PHE A 277 -8.64 3.30 10.35
CA PHE A 277 -8.06 2.53 9.24
C PHE A 277 -8.88 2.56 7.94
N VAL A 278 -9.68 3.60 7.76
CA VAL A 278 -10.45 3.81 6.53
C VAL A 278 -9.56 4.39 5.43
N ALA A 279 -9.93 4.18 4.17
CA ALA A 279 -9.23 4.79 3.04
C ALA A 279 -9.35 6.32 3.09
N ALA A 280 -8.25 7.02 2.83
CA ALA A 280 -8.27 8.46 2.69
C ALA A 280 -8.88 8.84 1.33
N ILE A 281 -9.71 9.87 1.33
CA ILE A 281 -10.12 10.55 0.11
C ILE A 281 -8.89 11.24 -0.47
N CYS A 282 -8.32 10.66 -1.53
CA CYS A 282 -7.29 11.27 -2.35
C CYS A 282 -7.92 11.99 -3.53
N GLY A 283 -7.43 13.18 -3.82
CA GLY A 283 -7.78 13.88 -5.05
C GLY A 283 -7.14 13.22 -6.28
N PRO A 284 -7.23 13.83 -7.48
CA PRO A 284 -6.60 13.31 -8.70
C PRO A 284 -5.05 13.34 -8.68
N ILE A 285 -4.44 13.74 -7.57
CA ILE A 285 -3.01 13.94 -7.38
C ILE A 285 -2.64 13.32 -6.04
N GLY A 286 -1.62 12.46 -6.02
CA GLY A 286 -1.16 11.81 -4.80
C GLY A 286 -1.69 10.40 -4.57
N ASP A 287 -0.95 9.64 -3.77
CA ASP A 287 -1.37 8.38 -3.17
C ASP A 287 -1.28 8.51 -1.64
N CYS A 288 -2.29 9.16 -1.06
CA CYS A 288 -2.36 9.40 0.38
C CYS A 288 -2.49 8.10 1.17
N ASN A 289 -3.07 7.04 0.59
CA ASN A 289 -3.21 5.77 1.30
C ASN A 289 -1.84 5.11 1.47
N ALA A 290 -0.98 5.12 0.44
CA ALA A 290 0.39 4.64 0.55
C ALA A 290 1.17 5.38 1.67
N VAL A 291 0.97 6.69 1.81
CA VAL A 291 1.59 7.48 2.88
C VAL A 291 0.99 7.17 4.25
N GLN A 292 -0.35 7.19 4.38
CA GLN A 292 -1.05 6.99 5.66
C GLN A 292 -0.96 5.56 6.22
N GLN A 293 -0.64 4.58 5.39
CA GLN A 293 -0.44 3.18 5.78
C GLN A 293 1.03 2.81 5.91
N SER A 294 1.96 3.74 5.68
CA SER A 294 3.38 3.49 5.85
C SER A 294 3.78 3.37 7.32
N GLU A 295 4.92 2.73 7.59
CA GLU A 295 5.55 2.71 8.92
C GLU A 295 5.76 4.13 9.48
N TYR A 296 5.97 5.10 8.59
CA TYR A 296 6.19 6.49 8.94
C TYR A 296 4.91 7.22 9.37
N ALA A 297 3.72 6.67 9.15
CA ALA A 297 2.45 7.26 9.59
C ALA A 297 2.31 7.33 11.13
N ARG A 298 3.18 6.62 11.86
CA ARG A 298 3.26 6.62 13.31
C ARG A 298 4.63 7.08 13.79
N LEU A 299 4.65 8.00 14.74
CA LEU A 299 5.85 8.40 15.43
C LEU A 299 6.12 7.45 16.61
N PHE A 300 7.32 6.86 16.64
CA PHE A 300 7.74 5.86 17.64
C PHE A 300 6.82 4.64 17.74
N ASP A 301 6.20 4.22 16.63
CA ASP A 301 5.21 3.12 16.54
C ASP A 301 3.93 3.30 17.39
N ILE A 302 3.83 4.41 18.14
CA ILE A 302 2.79 4.62 19.16
C ILE A 302 1.86 5.76 18.79
N ILE A 303 2.38 6.88 18.26
CA ILE A 303 1.59 8.12 18.10
C ILE A 303 1.33 8.41 16.61
N PRO A 304 0.08 8.29 16.13
CA PRO A 304 -0.28 8.69 14.77
C PRO A 304 0.05 10.16 14.48
N ILE A 305 0.56 10.46 13.28
CA ILE A 305 0.98 11.81 12.91
C ILE A 305 -0.19 12.80 12.91
N GLY A 306 -1.39 12.38 12.51
CA GLY A 306 -2.57 13.21 12.54
C GLY A 306 -2.85 13.78 13.94
N ILE A 307 -2.65 12.97 15.00
CA ILE A 307 -2.82 13.41 16.39
C ILE A 307 -1.79 14.47 16.77
N LEU A 308 -0.53 14.30 16.36
CA LEU A 308 0.50 15.33 16.58
C LEU A 308 0.15 16.65 15.88
N GLY A 309 -0.41 16.56 14.67
CA GLY A 309 -0.95 17.72 13.96
C GLY A 309 -2.06 18.42 14.75
N VAL A 310 -3.04 17.67 15.26
CA VAL A 310 -4.14 18.21 16.09
C VAL A 310 -3.60 18.93 17.32
N ILE A 311 -2.67 18.30 18.06
CA ILE A 311 -2.03 18.90 19.24
C ILE A 311 -1.29 20.19 18.85
N GLY A 312 -0.55 20.18 17.75
CA GLY A 312 0.19 21.34 17.24
C GLY A 312 -0.73 22.51 16.90
N TYR A 313 -1.79 22.28 16.13
CA TYR A 313 -2.75 23.33 15.76
C TYR A 313 -3.53 23.85 16.97
N ILE A 314 -3.93 23.00 17.91
CA ILE A 314 -4.54 23.43 19.17
C ILE A 314 -3.59 24.34 19.96
N ALA A 315 -2.32 23.97 20.09
CA ALA A 315 -1.31 24.78 20.78
C ALA A 315 -1.11 26.16 20.13
N ILE A 316 -1.17 26.23 18.79
CA ILE A 316 -1.09 27.49 18.04
C ILE A 316 -2.33 28.37 18.31
N LEU A 317 -3.55 27.80 18.27
CA LEU A 317 -4.78 28.54 18.59
C LEU A 317 -4.75 29.08 20.02
N PHE A 318 -4.37 28.26 21.00
CA PHE A 318 -4.23 28.72 22.39
C PHE A 318 -3.21 29.85 22.49
N SER A 319 -2.04 29.69 21.87
CA SER A 319 -1.01 30.73 21.87
C SER A 319 -1.53 32.05 21.27
N TRP A 320 -2.35 31.98 20.22
CA TRP A 320 -2.98 33.17 19.63
C TRP A 320 -4.01 33.81 20.58
N VAL A 321 -4.86 33.02 21.23
CA VAL A 321 -5.83 33.54 22.22
C VAL A 321 -5.12 34.23 23.38
N PHE A 322 -4.08 33.61 23.94
CA PHE A 322 -3.29 34.20 25.02
C PHE A 322 -2.53 35.46 24.58
N LEU A 323 -2.08 35.53 23.34
CA LEU A 323 -1.44 36.72 22.79
C LEU A 323 -2.38 37.94 22.78
N HIS A 324 -3.66 37.74 22.46
CA HIS A 324 -4.63 38.83 22.31
C HIS A 324 -5.41 39.20 23.58
N TYR A 325 -5.66 38.23 24.47
CA TYR A 325 -6.55 38.43 25.62
C TYR A 325 -5.85 38.37 26.99
N ALA A 326 -4.60 37.91 27.06
CA ALA A 326 -3.92 37.76 28.33
C ALA A 326 -3.13 39.01 28.77
N ASN A 327 -2.73 39.02 30.03
CA ASN A 327 -1.84 40.03 30.60
C ASN A 327 -0.46 40.00 29.94
N THR A 328 0.25 41.13 29.99
CA THR A 328 1.51 41.37 29.25
C THR A 328 2.58 40.29 29.41
N VAL A 329 2.73 39.68 30.59
CA VAL A 329 3.72 38.60 30.81
C VAL A 329 3.35 37.33 30.03
N LEU A 330 2.08 36.94 30.06
CA LEU A 330 1.60 35.70 29.44
C LEU A 330 1.45 35.86 27.92
N ALA A 331 1.06 37.05 27.46
CA ALA A 331 1.05 37.41 26.04
C ALA A 331 2.47 37.35 25.44
N ASN A 332 3.50 37.78 26.20
CA ASN A 332 4.89 37.69 25.75
C ASN A 332 5.35 36.24 25.56
N SER A 333 5.06 35.36 26.52
CA SER A 333 5.39 33.93 26.39
C SER A 333 4.62 33.28 25.24
N ALA A 334 3.37 33.68 25.03
CA ALA A 334 2.52 33.14 23.96
C ALA A 334 3.05 33.50 22.57
N ALA A 335 3.54 34.73 22.36
CA ALA A 335 4.16 35.15 21.10
C ALA A 335 5.39 34.29 20.74
N VAL A 336 6.26 34.02 21.72
CA VAL A 336 7.45 33.19 21.53
C VAL A 336 7.07 31.73 21.32
N SER A 337 6.11 31.21 22.09
CA SER A 337 5.61 29.85 21.93
C SER A 337 5.03 29.62 20.53
N LEU A 338 4.28 30.59 19.99
CA LEU A 338 3.70 30.52 18.65
C LEU A 338 4.78 30.38 17.57
N LEU A 339 5.88 31.13 17.67
CA LEU A 339 7.03 30.99 16.76
C LEU A 339 7.74 29.65 16.93
N VAL A 340 7.95 29.19 18.17
CA VAL A 340 8.64 27.91 18.44
C VAL A 340 7.82 26.73 17.90
N VAL A 341 6.53 26.65 18.22
CA VAL A 341 5.66 25.53 17.78
C VAL A 341 5.55 25.49 16.26
N THR A 342 5.35 26.64 15.60
CA THR A 342 5.27 26.70 14.12
C THR A 342 6.61 26.38 13.44
N SER A 343 7.74 26.75 14.06
CA SER A 343 9.08 26.40 13.57
C SER A 343 9.35 24.90 13.69
N ILE A 344 9.04 24.29 14.84
CA ILE A 344 9.14 22.84 15.05
C ILE A 344 8.23 22.10 14.07
N GLY A 345 6.98 22.56 13.93
CA GLY A 345 6.03 22.01 12.97
C GLY A 345 6.56 22.06 11.53
N THR A 346 7.13 23.18 11.10
CA THR A 346 7.72 23.33 9.76
C THR A 346 8.92 22.39 9.56
N LEU A 347 9.81 22.26 10.54
CA LEU A 347 10.94 21.32 10.46
C LEU A 347 10.46 19.86 10.38
N PHE A 348 9.44 19.52 11.16
CA PHE A 348 8.84 18.20 11.11
C PHE A 348 8.15 17.94 9.76
N SER A 349 7.46 18.93 9.19
CA SER A 349 6.89 18.84 7.84
C SER A 349 7.96 18.68 6.75
N ILE A 350 9.11 19.35 6.86
CA ILE A 350 10.26 19.14 5.96
C ILE A 350 10.73 17.69 6.03
N TYR A 351 10.86 17.14 7.24
CA TYR A 351 11.26 15.75 7.45
C TYR A 351 10.26 14.76 6.82
N LEU A 352 8.95 14.92 7.09
CA LEU A 352 7.94 14.04 6.51
C LEU A 352 7.87 14.15 4.98
N THR A 353 7.93 15.36 4.43
CA THR A 353 7.93 15.56 2.96
C THR A 353 9.17 14.94 2.31
N PHE A 354 10.32 14.94 3.01
CA PHE A 354 11.51 14.23 2.55
C PHE A 354 11.28 12.72 2.52
N LEU A 355 10.68 12.13 3.56
CA LEU A 355 10.35 10.70 3.58
C LEU A 355 9.35 10.33 2.47
N GLU A 356 8.32 11.13 2.26
CA GLU A 356 7.34 10.93 1.19
C GLU A 356 8.01 10.83 -0.20
N LEU A 357 8.97 11.72 -0.49
CA LEU A 357 9.65 11.79 -1.79
C LEU A 357 10.71 10.70 -1.99
N PHE A 358 11.57 10.48 -1.00
CA PHE A 358 12.79 9.68 -1.19
C PHE A 358 12.68 8.26 -0.64
N VAL A 359 11.79 8.04 0.34
CA VAL A 359 11.64 6.74 0.99
C VAL A 359 10.36 6.05 0.52
N ILE A 360 9.21 6.72 0.59
CA ILE A 360 7.92 6.11 0.25
C ILE A 360 7.70 6.11 -1.27
N GLY A 361 7.99 7.23 -1.94
CA GLY A 361 7.74 7.41 -3.37
C GLY A 361 6.31 7.81 -3.72
N ALA A 362 5.53 8.27 -2.74
CA ALA A 362 4.15 8.69 -2.87
C ALA A 362 3.92 9.99 -2.09
N ILE A 363 3.07 10.88 -2.60
CA ILE A 363 2.70 12.11 -1.90
C ILE A 363 1.30 12.04 -1.29
N CYS A 364 1.12 12.65 -0.12
CA CYS A 364 -0.19 12.89 0.46
C CYS A 364 -0.58 14.36 0.32
N ILE A 365 -1.66 14.63 -0.41
CA ILE A 365 -2.14 16.01 -0.64
C ILE A 365 -2.52 16.72 0.67
N TRP A 366 -3.04 15.98 1.65
CA TRP A 366 -3.41 16.50 2.96
C TRP A 366 -2.17 16.88 3.79
N CYS A 367 -1.12 16.03 3.77
CA CYS A 367 0.16 16.31 4.41
C CYS A 367 0.84 17.54 3.82
N ILE A 368 0.90 17.64 2.48
CA ILE A 368 1.43 18.80 1.78
C ILE A 368 0.66 20.08 2.12
N THR A 369 -0.68 20.00 2.16
CA THR A 369 -1.50 21.16 2.54
C THR A 369 -1.19 21.59 3.98
N SER A 370 -1.07 20.65 4.91
CA SER A 370 -0.67 20.93 6.29
C SER A 370 0.74 21.53 6.38
N ALA A 371 1.69 21.04 5.60
CA ALA A 371 3.06 21.54 5.52
C ALA A 371 3.11 23.01 5.05
N ILE A 372 2.32 23.35 4.03
CA ILE A 372 2.16 24.72 3.54
C ILE A 372 1.55 25.61 4.63
N LEU A 373 0.49 25.16 5.29
CA LEU A 373 -0.16 25.91 6.37
C LEU A 373 0.80 26.17 7.54
N MET A 374 1.55 25.17 7.98
CA MET A 374 2.56 25.33 9.03
C MET A 374 3.64 26.36 8.64
N THR A 375 4.10 26.31 7.39
CA THR A 375 5.10 27.25 6.88
C THR A 375 4.55 28.69 6.85
N VAL A 376 3.30 28.87 6.40
CA VAL A 376 2.63 30.18 6.42
C VAL A 376 2.47 30.68 7.85
N LEU A 377 2.03 29.84 8.78
CA LEU A 377 1.88 30.18 10.19
C LEU A 377 3.23 30.55 10.84
N MET A 378 4.32 29.87 10.47
CA MET A 378 5.68 30.23 10.89
C MET A 378 6.08 31.62 10.40
N LEU A 379 5.79 31.96 9.14
CA LEU A 379 6.11 33.29 8.61
C LEU A 379 5.27 34.39 9.27
N LEU A 380 3.99 34.13 9.55
CA LEU A 380 3.10 35.06 10.26
C LEU A 380 3.51 35.26 11.74
N SER A 381 4.13 34.26 12.38
CA SER A 381 4.51 34.31 13.78
C SER A 381 5.80 35.09 14.07
N ILE A 382 6.62 35.37 13.06
CA ILE A 382 7.88 36.13 13.18
C ILE A 382 7.64 37.51 13.80
N TYR A 383 6.62 38.23 13.33
CA TYR A 383 6.36 39.60 13.75
C TYR A 383 5.97 39.73 15.24
N PRO A 384 4.91 39.05 15.73
CA PRO A 384 4.54 39.13 17.14
C PRO A 384 5.67 38.69 18.07
N ALA A 385 6.43 37.65 17.70
CA ALA A 385 7.58 37.19 18.47
C ALA A 385 8.69 38.25 18.55
N LYS A 386 9.06 38.87 17.41
CA LYS A 386 10.08 39.92 17.38
C LYS A 386 9.66 41.16 18.18
N PHE A 387 8.41 41.60 18.04
CA PHE A 387 7.87 42.75 18.78
C PHE A 387 8.05 42.56 20.30
N VAL A 388 7.70 41.38 20.81
CA VAL A 388 7.85 41.05 22.23
C VAL A 388 9.32 41.01 22.66
N LEU A 389 10.19 40.35 21.89
CA LEU A 389 11.60 40.16 22.27
C LEU A 389 12.41 41.46 22.25
N LEU A 390 12.08 42.39 21.36
CA LEU A 390 12.67 43.74 21.37
C LEU A 390 12.18 44.57 22.57
N ASN A 391 10.88 44.49 22.89
CA ASN A 391 10.29 45.31 23.94
C ASN A 391 10.60 44.79 25.36
N SER A 392 10.81 43.48 25.53
CA SER A 392 11.28 42.89 26.79
C SER A 392 12.75 43.23 27.07
N SER A 393 13.60 43.30 26.03
CA SER A 393 14.99 43.75 26.13
C SER A 393 15.09 45.22 26.56
N PHE A 394 14.11 46.05 26.22
CA PHE A 394 14.06 47.47 26.60
C PHE A 394 13.57 47.71 28.04
N LYS A 395 12.76 46.80 28.61
CA LYS A 395 12.27 46.88 30.00
C LYS A 395 13.24 46.30 31.05
N GLY A 396 14.30 45.62 30.62
CA GLY A 396 15.32 45.02 31.48
C GLY A 396 16.59 45.86 31.68
N LYS A 397 16.63 47.09 31.13
CA LYS A 397 17.61 48.14 31.43
C LYS A 397 16.89 49.29 32.11
#